data_AF-A0A3C0R8A5-F1
#
_entry.id   AF-A0A3C0R8A5-F1
#
_cell.length_a   1.000
_cell.length_b   1.000
_cell.length_c   1.000
_cell.angle_alpha   90.00
_cell.angle_beta   90.00
_cell.angle_gamma   90.00
#
_symmetry.space_group_name_H-M   'P 1'
#
loop_
_entity.id
_entity.type
_entity.pdbx_description
1 polymer ?
#
loop_
_entity_poly.entity_id
_entity_poly.type
_entity_poly.pdbx_seq_one_letter_code
_entity_poly.pdbx_strand_id
1 'polypeptide(L)'
;HKLDFSLTEYTKLAPYGSLYTVLFAGKTYGTLPYQLLDLQPGNEWRYYSRYSFNLMNRFEYLTDRYAGFMIEHNIGSGIFRLLSPTRKLKLRQFWTLKSVIGDLSPANQQLNFVGN
;
A
#
# COMPACT_ATOMS: atom_id res chain seq x y z
N HIS A 1 22.93 -3.26 6.15
CA HIS A 1 22.77 -2.48 4.91
C HIS A 1 21.35 -2.62 4.40
N LYS A 2 20.76 -1.59 3.80
CA LYS A 2 19.37 -1.60 3.32
C LYS A 2 19.33 -1.18 1.85
N LEU A 3 18.56 -1.89 1.04
CA LEU A 3 18.24 -1.53 -0.34
C LEU A 3 16.74 -1.28 -0.42
N ASP A 4 16.36 -0.10 -0.88
CA ASP A 4 14.96 0.26 -1.12
C ASP A 4 14.80 0.77 -2.55
N PHE A 5 13.75 0.33 -3.22
CA PHE A 5 13.34 0.73 -4.54
C PHE A 5 11.89 1.19 -4.49
N SER A 6 11.61 2.37 -5.03
CA SER A 6 10.26 2.90 -5.15
C SER A 6 10.12 3.64 -6.46
N LEU A 7 9.11 3.26 -7.24
CA LEU A 7 8.73 3.91 -8.48
C LEU A 7 7.30 4.42 -8.31
N THR A 8 7.13 5.73 -8.46
CA THR A 8 5.82 6.37 -8.43
C THR A 8 5.54 6.99 -9.79
N GLU A 9 4.40 6.62 -10.37
CA GLU A 9 3.97 7.05 -11.68
C GLU A 9 2.56 7.66 -11.57
N TYR A 10 2.34 8.79 -12.23
CA TYR A 10 1.04 9.44 -12.32
C TYR A 10 0.63 9.60 -13.78
N THR A 11 -0.31 8.77 -14.21
CA THR A 11 -0.76 8.74 -15.60
C THR A 11 -2.16 9.33 -15.72
N LYS A 12 -2.32 10.33 -16.58
CA LYS A 12 -3.63 10.88 -16.93
C LYS A 12 -4.24 10.03 -18.06
N LEU A 13 -5.34 9.37 -17.78
CA LEU A 13 -6.08 8.53 -18.73
C LEU A 13 -7.35 9.27 -19.17
N ALA A 14 -7.24 10.39 -19.88
CA ALA A 14 -8.43 11.08 -20.39
C ALA A 14 -9.11 10.23 -21.48
N PRO A 15 -10.45 9.98 -21.46
CA PRO A 15 -11.47 10.55 -20.56
C PRO A 15 -11.80 9.71 -19.30
N TYR A 16 -11.12 8.58 -19.09
CA TYR A 16 -11.35 7.62 -18.00
C TYR A 16 -10.82 8.06 -16.62
N GLY A 17 -10.07 9.16 -16.52
CA GLY A 17 -9.65 9.76 -15.27
C GLY A 17 -8.13 9.80 -15.08
N SER A 18 -7.65 9.51 -13.87
CA SER A 18 -6.21 9.47 -13.55
C SER A 18 -5.85 8.23 -12.77
N LEU A 19 -4.72 7.62 -13.14
CA LEU A 19 -4.13 6.47 -12.48
C LEU A 19 -2.88 6.92 -11.71
N TYR A 20 -2.81 6.54 -10.44
CA TYR A 20 -1.65 6.72 -9.59
C TYR A 20 -1.13 5.35 -9.20
N THR A 21 0.09 5.03 -9.60
CA THR A 21 0.70 3.73 -9.40
C THR A 21 2.00 3.90 -8.61
N VAL A 22 2.14 3.14 -7.54
CA VAL A 22 3.36 3.04 -6.76
C VAL A 22 3.80 1.59 -6.78
N LEU A 23 5.01 1.34 -7.25
CA LEU A 23 5.68 0.05 -7.13
C LEU A 23 6.79 0.23 -6.10
N PHE A 24 6.88 -0.65 -5.13
CA PHE A 24 7.91 -0.57 -4.11
C PHE A 24 8.47 -1.96 -3.82
N ALA A 25 9.75 -2.03 -3.56
CA ALA A 25 10.42 -3.24 -3.12
C ALA A 25 11.63 -2.86 -2.27
N GLY A 26 11.95 -3.66 -1.28
CA GLY A 26 13.10 -3.40 -0.43
C GLY A 26 13.63 -4.67 0.20
N LYS A 27 14.89 -4.60 0.63
CA LYS A 27 15.58 -5.67 1.34
C LYS A 27 16.55 -5.09 2.35
N THR A 28 16.35 -5.48 3.59
CA THR A 28 17.22 -5.20 4.72
C THR A 28 18.15 -6.40 4.94
N TYR A 29 19.46 -6.16 4.92
CA TYR A 29 20.49 -7.18 5.08
C TYR A 29 21.07 -7.14 6.49
N GLY A 30 21.19 -8.34 7.08
CA GLY A 30 21.74 -8.57 8.40
C GLY A 30 20.68 -9.09 9.37
N THR A 31 21.16 -9.60 10.51
CA THR A 31 20.31 -10.02 11.62
C THR A 31 20.09 -8.81 12.52
N LEU A 32 18.90 -8.22 12.46
CA LEU A 32 18.60 -6.94 13.11
C LEU A 32 17.40 -7.06 14.05
N PRO A 33 17.37 -6.28 15.14
CA PRO A 33 16.20 -6.19 16.01
C PRO A 33 15.01 -5.56 15.26
N TYR A 34 13.79 -5.91 15.65
CA TYR A 34 12.55 -5.59 14.94
C TYR A 34 12.36 -4.09 14.68
N GLN A 35 12.91 -3.22 15.52
CA GLN A 35 12.85 -1.77 15.35
C GLN A 35 13.60 -1.27 14.11
N LEU A 36 14.55 -2.05 13.60
CA LEU A 36 15.35 -1.74 12.42
C LEU A 36 14.90 -2.50 11.16
N LEU A 37 13.88 -3.35 11.30
CA LEU A 37 13.29 -4.10 10.19
C LEU A 37 12.10 -3.33 9.58
N ASP A 38 11.72 -3.70 8.37
CA ASP A 38 10.67 -3.01 7.63
C ASP A 38 9.29 -3.47 8.10
N LEU A 39 8.53 -2.49 8.60
CA LEU A 39 7.15 -2.64 9.04
C LEU A 39 6.22 -2.17 7.93
N GLN A 40 5.31 -3.04 7.51
CA GLN A 40 4.34 -2.65 6.50
C GLN A 40 3.33 -1.65 7.09
N PRO A 41 3.03 -0.55 6.38
CA PRO A 41 2.21 0.54 6.91
C PRO A 41 0.73 0.13 7.00
N GLY A 42 0.35 -0.52 8.09
CA GLY A 42 -1.06 -0.79 8.41
C GLY A 42 -1.82 0.45 8.85
N ASN A 43 -3.14 0.44 8.69
CA ASN A 43 -4.02 1.50 9.15
C ASN A 43 -5.13 0.92 10.02
N GLU A 44 -5.01 1.13 11.33
CA GLU A 44 -6.01 0.75 12.33
C GLU A 44 -7.24 1.68 12.29
N TRP A 45 -7.07 2.89 11.74
CA TRP A 45 -8.16 3.85 11.62
C TRP A 45 -9.06 3.47 10.44
N ARG A 46 -10.38 3.53 10.65
CA ARG A 46 -11.39 3.22 9.61
C ARG A 46 -11.52 4.28 8.51
N TYR A 47 -10.56 5.22 8.42
CA TYR A 47 -10.52 6.25 7.39
C TYR A 47 -9.54 5.86 6.29
N TYR A 48 -9.85 6.23 5.05
CA TYR A 48 -8.99 5.96 3.91
C TYR A 48 -7.66 6.72 4.03
N SER A 49 -6.55 5.97 4.01
CA SER A 49 -5.20 6.50 3.85
C SER A 49 -4.62 6.07 2.50
N ARG A 50 -3.91 6.97 1.82
CA ARG A 50 -3.31 6.70 0.51
C ARG A 50 -2.12 5.75 0.59
N TYR A 51 -1.28 5.88 1.60
CA TYR A 51 -0.03 5.12 1.73
C TYR A 51 -0.10 3.95 2.72
N SER A 52 -1.25 3.74 3.35
CA SER A 52 -1.43 2.70 4.35
C SER A 52 -2.43 1.63 3.90
N PHE A 53 -2.26 0.41 4.38
CA PHE A 53 -3.16 -0.71 4.15
C PHE A 53 -4.31 -0.67 5.14
N ASN A 54 -5.52 -0.40 4.65
CA ASN A 54 -6.72 -0.32 5.50
C ASN A 54 -7.19 -1.68 6.05
N LEU A 55 -6.61 -2.79 5.57
CA LEU A 55 -6.94 -4.16 5.99
C LEU A 55 -5.81 -4.80 6.82
N MET A 56 -4.81 -4.03 7.23
CA MET A 56 -3.70 -4.50 8.06
C MET A 56 -3.65 -3.63 9.32
N ASN A 57 -3.46 -4.26 10.48
CA ASN A 57 -3.18 -3.56 11.72
C ASN A 57 -1.75 -3.01 11.69
N ARG A 58 -1.48 -2.03 12.56
CA ARG A 58 -0.14 -1.49 12.69
C ARG A 58 0.75 -2.55 13.36
N PHE A 59 1.98 -2.69 12.88
CA PHE A 59 2.94 -3.69 13.37
C PHE A 59 2.54 -5.17 13.16
N GLU A 60 1.53 -5.45 12.34
CA GLU A 60 1.08 -6.83 12.12
C GLU A 60 2.10 -7.65 11.31
N TYR A 61 2.78 -7.02 10.36
CA TYR A 61 3.70 -7.70 9.45
C TYR A 61 5.10 -7.08 9.50
N LEU A 62 6.06 -7.89 9.95
CA LEU A 62 7.48 -7.60 10.01
C LEU A 62 8.19 -8.32 8.87
N THR A 63 8.96 -7.59 8.07
CA THR A 63 9.61 -8.13 6.86
C THR A 63 11.06 -7.67 6.76
N ASP A 64 11.95 -8.56 6.31
CA ASP A 64 13.31 -8.16 5.90
C ASP A 64 13.43 -7.98 4.39
N ARG A 65 12.51 -8.56 3.64
CA ARG A 65 12.37 -8.37 2.20
C ARG A 65 10.91 -8.18 1.88
N TYR A 66 10.61 -7.23 1.03
CA TYR A 66 9.24 -6.93 0.65
C TYR A 66 9.19 -6.43 -0.78
N ALA A 67 8.07 -6.68 -1.42
CA ALA A 67 7.70 -6.14 -2.71
C ALA A 67 6.20 -5.91 -2.72
N GLY A 68 5.74 -4.86 -3.38
CA GLY A 68 4.33 -4.56 -3.42
C GLY A 68 4.01 -3.48 -4.42
N PHE A 69 2.71 -3.26 -4.57
CA PHE A 69 2.20 -2.19 -5.40
C PHE A 69 0.95 -1.57 -4.79
N MET A 70 0.77 -0.29 -5.08
CA MET A 70 -0.45 0.45 -4.79
C MET A 70 -0.91 1.11 -6.07
N ILE A 71 -2.14 0.81 -6.46
CA ILE A 71 -2.80 1.41 -7.60
C ILE A 71 -4.03 2.13 -7.08
N GLU A 72 -4.15 3.41 -7.41
CA GLU A 72 -5.33 4.23 -7.18
C GLU A 72 -5.81 4.74 -8.52
N HIS A 73 -7.04 4.38 -8.88
CA HIS A 73 -7.67 4.86 -10.11
C HIS A 73 -8.82 5.78 -9.73
N ASN A 74 -8.68 7.05 -10.10
CA ASN A 74 -9.71 8.06 -9.92
C ASN A 74 -10.43 8.30 -11.25
N ILE A 75 -11.70 7.91 -11.34
CA ILE A 75 -12.53 7.98 -12.54
C ILE A 75 -13.30 9.31 -12.60
N GLY A 76 -13.34 10.07 -11.50
CA GLY A 76 -14.12 11.30 -11.40
C GLY A 76 -15.62 11.01 -11.37
N SER A 77 -16.42 11.65 -12.23
CA SER A 77 -17.89 11.50 -12.20
C SER A 77 -18.39 10.16 -12.74
N GLY A 78 -17.56 9.42 -13.49
CA GLY A 78 -17.84 8.07 -14.02
C GLY A 78 -19.29 7.82 -14.42
N ILE A 79 -19.88 6.76 -13.85
CA ILE A 79 -21.27 6.33 -14.10
C ILE A 79 -22.29 7.31 -13.50
N PHE A 80 -21.93 8.05 -12.45
CA PHE A 80 -22.83 9.01 -11.79
C PHE A 80 -23.20 10.22 -12.67
N ARG A 81 -22.53 10.40 -13.81
CA ARG A 81 -22.94 11.36 -14.84
C ARG A 81 -24.20 10.93 -15.58
N LEU A 82 -24.46 9.62 -15.71
CA LEU A 82 -25.59 9.10 -16.49
C LEU A 82 -26.92 9.27 -15.77
N LEU A 83 -26.95 9.07 -14.45
CA LEU A 83 -28.18 9.17 -13.65
C LEU A 83 -28.51 10.65 -13.32
N SER A 84 -29.76 11.04 -13.60
CA SER A 84 -30.27 12.42 -13.38
C SER A 84 -30.16 12.91 -11.91
N PRO A 85 -30.50 12.11 -10.87
CA PRO A 85 -30.39 12.58 -9.48
C PRO A 85 -28.93 12.70 -8.99
N THR A 86 -28.03 11.79 -9.40
CA THR A 86 -26.63 11.79 -8.94
C THR A 86 -25.80 12.91 -9.53
N ARG A 87 -26.27 13.55 -10.62
CA ARG A 87 -25.61 14.69 -11.26
C ARG A 87 -25.53 15.92 -10.35
N LYS A 88 -26.54 16.14 -9.50
CA LYS A 88 -26.57 17.27 -8.55
C LYS A 88 -25.63 17.04 -7.35
N LEU A 89 -25.43 15.79 -6.97
CA LEU A 89 -24.65 15.38 -5.79
C LEU A 89 -23.13 15.41 -6.02
N LYS A 90 -22.66 15.64 -7.26
CA LYS A 90 -21.22 15.72 -7.62
C LYS A 90 -20.38 14.56 -7.07
N LEU A 91 -20.96 13.35 -7.09
CA LEU A 91 -20.29 12.14 -6.60
C LEU A 91 -19.05 11.83 -7.44
N ARG A 92 -18.00 11.36 -6.76
CA ARG A 92 -16.74 10.92 -7.37
C ARG A 92 -16.56 9.42 -7.18
N GLN A 93 -16.09 8.76 -8.23
CA GLN A 93 -15.75 7.34 -8.27
C GLN A 93 -14.24 7.20 -8.27
N PHE A 94 -13.72 6.43 -7.32
CA PHE A 94 -12.35 5.98 -7.32
C PHE A 94 -12.29 4.59 -6.69
N TRP A 95 -11.28 3.82 -7.04
CA TRP A 95 -10.98 2.56 -6.40
C TRP A 95 -9.49 2.45 -6.16
N THR A 96 -9.13 1.65 -5.17
CA THR A 96 -7.73 1.38 -4.83
C THR A 96 -7.50 -0.11 -4.72
N LEU A 97 -6.41 -0.56 -5.32
CA LEU A 97 -5.89 -1.91 -5.16
C LEU A 97 -4.50 -1.79 -4.58
N LYS A 98 -4.30 -2.39 -3.40
CA LYS A 98 -3.00 -2.41 -2.73
C LYS A 98 -2.65 -3.85 -2.42
N SER A 99 -1.42 -4.23 -2.71
CA SER A 99 -0.90 -5.54 -2.34
C SER A 99 0.55 -5.41 -1.90
N VAL A 100 0.93 -6.28 -0.98
CA VAL A 100 2.30 -6.41 -0.51
C VAL A 100 2.57 -7.87 -0.22
N ILE A 101 3.74 -8.33 -0.62
CA ILE A 101 4.30 -9.62 -0.28
C ILE A 101 5.65 -9.39 0.36
N GLY A 102 5.93 -10.08 1.45
CA GLY A 102 7.20 -9.98 2.12
C GLY A 102 7.45 -11.20 2.98
N ASP A 103 8.70 -11.36 3.37
CA ASP A 103 9.17 -12.49 4.15
C ASP A 103 10.21 -12.00 5.17
N LEU A 104 10.44 -12.84 6.17
CA LEU A 104 11.41 -12.61 7.23
C LEU A 104 12.36 -13.81 7.27
N SER A 105 13.66 -13.56 7.12
CA SER A 105 14.65 -14.63 7.15
C SER A 105 14.65 -15.39 8.48
N PRO A 106 15.01 -16.69 8.48
CA PRO A 106 15.02 -17.50 9.70
C PRO A 106 15.89 -16.90 10.83
N ALA A 107 17.01 -16.25 10.48
CA ALA A 107 17.88 -15.59 11.45
C ALA A 107 17.19 -14.39 12.13
N ASN A 108 16.46 -13.58 11.35
CA ASN A 108 15.67 -12.46 11.90
C ASN A 108 14.43 -12.96 12.66
N GLN A 109 13.83 -14.06 12.24
CA GLN A 109 12.75 -14.71 12.99
C GLN A 109 13.25 -15.18 14.36
N GLN A 110 14.37 -15.90 14.40
CA GLN A 110 14.92 -16.43 15.64
C GLN A 110 15.36 -15.34 16.62
N LEU A 111 15.88 -14.21 16.14
CA LEU A 111 16.26 -13.10 17.00
C LEU A 111 15.05 -12.36 17.58
N ASN A 112 13.97 -12.21 16.82
CA ASN A 112 12.85 -11.34 17.19
C ASN A 112 11.64 -12.10 17.79
N PHE A 113 11.49 -13.39 17.52
CA PHE A 113 10.41 -14.24 18.04
C PHE A 113 10.91 -15.25 19.09
N VAL A 114 11.74 -14.80 20.03
CA VAL A 114 12.20 -15.61 21.15
C VAL A 114 11.05 -15.75 22.16
N GLY A 115 10.21 -16.78 22.03
CA GLY A 115 9.16 -17.04 23.01
C GLY A 115 7.95 -17.88 22.58
N ASN A 116 8.09 -18.79 21.61
CA ASN A 116 7.08 -19.84 21.38
C ASN A 116 7.57 -21.17 21.95
#